data_AF-A0A949LIZ8-F1
#
_entry.id   AF-A0A949LIZ8-F1
#
_cell.length_a   1.000
_cell.length_b   1.000
_cell.length_c   1.000
_cell.angle_alpha   90.00
_cell.angle_beta   90.00
_cell.angle_gamma   90.00
#
_symmetry.space_group_name_H-M   'P 1'
#
loop_
_entity.id
_entity.type
_entity.pdbx_description
1 polymer ?
#
loop_
_entity_poly.entity_id
_entity_poly.type
_entity_poly.pdbx_seq_one_letter_code
_entity_poly.pdbx_strand_id
1 'polypeptide(L)' 'RAQEYEAKINSGDPVQIAEVLRDLRRPKDDTEQSYSERQIYQSALERLAREVAAVQKIAETKAVEQLETVLAQAA' A
#
# COMPACT_ATOMS: atom_id res chain seq x y z
N ARG A 1 13.60 -7.15 -6.77
CA ARG A 1 12.78 -6.04 -6.21
C ARG A 1 11.31 -6.11 -6.63
N ALA A 2 10.92 -5.81 -7.87
CA ALA A 2 9.50 -5.87 -8.27
C ALA A 2 8.84 -7.23 -7.99
N GLN A 3 9.50 -8.33 -8.38
CA GLN A 3 9.01 -9.70 -8.10
C GLN A 3 8.93 -10.03 -6.60
N GLU A 4 9.83 -9.49 -5.77
CA GLU A 4 9.80 -9.69 -4.32
C GLU A 4 8.63 -8.92 -3.69
N TYR A 5 8.34 -7.72 -4.19
CA TYR A 5 7.17 -6.95 -3.76
C TYR A 5 5.87 -7.64 -4.17
N GLU A 6 5.79 -8.18 -5.38
CA GLU A 6 4.63 -8.99 -5.79
C GLU A 6 4.46 -10.23 -4.91
N ALA A 7 5.55 -10.92 -4.55
CA ALA A 7 5.49 -12.05 -3.63
C ALA A 7 4.99 -11.64 -2.23
N LYS A 8 5.50 -10.52 -1.68
CA LYS A 8 5.05 -9.95 -0.41
C LYS A 8 3.58 -9.55 -0.45
N ILE A 9 3.12 -8.94 -1.54
CA ILE A 9 1.73 -8.57 -1.75
C ILE A 9 0.84 -9.83 -1.78
N ASN A 10 1.29 -10.87 -2.49
CA ASN A 10 0.55 -12.12 -2.63
C ASN A 10 0.59 -13.02 -1.39
N SER A 11 1.51 -12.77 -0.44
CA SER A 11 1.63 -13.52 0.81
C SER A 11 0.37 -13.47 1.68
N GLY A 12 -0.40 -12.38 1.57
CA GLY A 12 -1.56 -12.11 2.44
C GLY A 12 -1.18 -11.65 3.85
N ASP A 13 0.11 -11.49 4.15
CA ASP A 13 0.57 -10.93 5.42
C ASP A 13 0.48 -9.39 5.37
N PRO A 14 -0.38 -8.76 6.20
CA PRO A 14 -0.54 -7.32 6.20
C PRO A 14 0.74 -6.56 6.55
N VAL A 15 1.65 -7.17 7.32
CA VAL A 15 2.95 -6.56 7.66
C VAL A 15 3.84 -6.48 6.43
N GLN A 16 3.88 -7.54 5.63
CA GLN A 16 4.66 -7.56 4.39
C GLN A 16 4.08 -6.60 3.34
N ILE A 17 2.76 -6.50 3.24
CA ILE A 17 2.08 -5.55 2.34
C ILE A 17 2.39 -4.10 2.77
N ALA A 18 2.34 -3.82 4.08
CA ALA A 18 2.66 -2.50 4.62
C ALA A 18 4.12 -2.10 4.40
N GLU A 19 5.06 -3.05 4.43
CA GLU A 19 6.46 -2.80 4.10
C GLU A 19 6.61 -2.34 2.64
N VAL A 20 5.95 -3.01 1.70
CA VAL A 20 5.95 -2.59 0.28
C VAL A 20 5.40 -1.18 0.10
N LEU A 21 4.30 -0.85 0.79
CA LEU A 21 3.70 0.49 0.73
C LEU A 21 4.63 1.56 1.27
N ARG A 22 5.31 1.31 2.38
CA ARG A 22 6.28 2.25 2.95
C ARG A 22 7.48 2.43 2.03
N ASP A 23 7.99 1.34 1.47
CA ASP A 23 9.20 1.35 0.62
C ASP A 23 8.94 2.02 -0.75
N LEU A 24 7.73 1.89 -1.29
CA LEU A 24 7.34 2.50 -2.57
C LEU A 24 6.74 3.91 -2.42
N ARG A 25 6.42 4.33 -1.19
CA ARG A 25 5.89 5.67 -0.95
C ARG A 25 7.00 6.70 -1.13
N ARG A 26 6.87 7.51 -2.18
CA ARG A 26 7.73 8.66 -2.44
C ARG A 26 6.91 9.96 -2.44
N PRO A 27 7.53 11.11 -2.13
CA PRO A 27 6.85 12.41 -2.25
C PRO A 27 6.36 12.63 -3.69
N LYS A 28 5.23 13.33 -3.83
CA LYS A 28 4.54 13.54 -5.13
C LYS A 28 5.39 14.27 -6.18
N ASP A 29 6.44 14.97 -5.77
CA ASP A 29 7.38 15.69 -6.64
C ASP A 29 8.51 14.82 -7.18
N ASP A 30 8.54 13.53 -6.84
CA ASP A 30 9.57 12.59 -7.30
C ASP A 30 9.15 11.98 -8.66
N THR A 31 9.58 12.64 -9.74
CA THR A 31 9.27 12.25 -11.13
C THR A 31 9.91 10.93 -11.56
N GLU A 32 10.79 10.34 -10.74
CA GLU A 32 11.53 9.11 -11.05
C GLU A 32 10.76 7.81 -10.76
N GLN A 33 9.52 7.88 -10.24
CA GLN A 33 8.76 6.65 -9.96
C GLN A 33 8.34 5.96 -11.26
N SER A 34 8.79 4.71 -11.43
CA SER A 34 8.42 3.88 -12.57
C SER A 34 6.91 3.61 -12.60
N TYR A 35 6.36 3.47 -13.81
CA TYR A 35 4.98 3.01 -14.01
C TYR A 35 4.70 1.68 -13.29
N SER A 36 5.66 0.74 -13.34
CA SER A 36 5.53 -0.55 -12.64
C SER A 36 5.49 -0.39 -11.12
N GLU A 37 6.27 0.53 -10.56
CA GLU A 37 6.27 0.80 -9.12
C GLU A 37 4.95 1.40 -8.65
N ARG A 38 4.34 2.28 -9.47
CA ARG A 38 2.99 2.81 -9.21
C ARG A 38 1.94 1.71 -9.19
N GLN A 39 2.00 0.76 -10.14
CA GLN A 39 1.07 -0.36 -10.16
C GLN A 39 1.23 -1.28 -8.93
N ILE A 40 2.47 -1.57 -8.53
CA ILE A 40 2.75 -2.39 -7.34
C ILE A 40 2.26 -1.68 -6.08
N TYR A 41 2.50 -0.38 -5.94
CA TYR A 41 2.00 0.42 -4.83
C TYR A 41 0.47 0.39 -4.75
N GLN A 42 -0.22 0.63 -5.88
CA GLN A 42 -1.67 0.62 -5.93
C GLN A 42 -2.25 -0.76 -5.55
N SER A 43 -1.64 -1.84 -6.04
CA SER A 43 -2.06 -3.21 -5.72
C SER A 43 -1.88 -3.53 -4.22
N ALA A 44 -0.77 -3.10 -3.63
CA ALA A 44 -0.54 -3.24 -2.19
C ALA A 44 -1.57 -2.44 -1.37
N LEU A 45 -1.89 -1.22 -1.81
CA LEU A 45 -2.81 -0.32 -1.11
C LEU A 45 -4.22 -0.91 -1.10
N GLU A 46 -4.71 -1.40 -2.25
CA GLU A 46 -6.03 -2.02 -2.38
C GLU A 46 -6.16 -3.30 -1.55
N ARG A 47 -5.09 -4.11 -1.47
CA ARG A 47 -5.09 -5.31 -0.63
C ARG A 47 -5.16 -4.95 0.85
N LEU A 48 -4.30 -4.03 1.30
CA LEU A 48 -4.29 -3.63 2.70
C LEU A 48 -5.59 -2.92 3.09
N ALA A 49 -6.15 -2.09 2.21
CA ALA A 49 -7.42 -1.40 2.45
C ALA A 49 -8.58 -2.38 2.63
N ARG A 50 -8.61 -3.47 1.85
CA ARG A 50 -9.61 -4.53 2.00
C ARG A 50 -9.50 -5.25 3.35
N GLU A 51 -8.30 -5.59 3.78
CA GLU A 51 -8.09 -6.21 5.10
C GLU A 51 -8.53 -5.27 6.24
N VAL A 52 -8.15 -3.99 6.16
CA VAL A 52 -8.55 -2.97 7.14
C VAL A 52 -10.05 -2.74 7.15
N ALA A 53 -10.68 -2.67 5.98
CA ALA A 53 -12.13 -2.52 5.84
C ALA A 53 -12.88 -3.70 6.47
N ALA A 54 -12.40 -4.94 6.25
CA ALA A 54 -12.97 -6.15 6.82
C ALA A 54 -12.84 -6.18 8.36
N VAL A 55 -11.66 -5.82 8.89
CA VAL A 55 -11.40 -5.81 10.34
C VAL A 55 -12.21 -4.72 11.05
N GLN A 56 -12.27 -3.52 10.47
CA GLN A 56 -12.95 -2.37 11.09
C GLN A 56 -14.44 -2.27 10.72
N LYS A 57 -14.94 -3.13 9.82
CA LYS A 57 -16.31 -3.10 9.28
C LYS A 57 -16.69 -1.73 8.70
N ILE A 58 -15.76 -1.11 8.00
CA ILE A 58 -15.94 0.17 7.31
C ILE A 58 -15.94 -0.03 5.80
N ALA A 59 -16.37 0.99 5.06
CA ALA A 59 -16.24 0.99 3.60
C ALA A 59 -14.76 1.03 3.19
N GLU A 60 -14.42 0.37 2.09
CA GLU A 60 -13.06 0.33 1.54
C GLU A 60 -12.50 1.74 1.29
N THR A 61 -13.35 2.67 0.82
CA THR A 61 -12.98 4.07 0.63
C THR A 61 -12.50 4.72 1.93
N LYS A 62 -13.19 4.49 3.06
CA LYS A 62 -12.76 4.98 4.38
C LYS A 62 -11.48 4.32 4.87
N ALA A 63 -11.30 3.03 4.56
CA ALA A 63 -10.08 2.32 4.91
C ALA A 63 -8.87 2.87 4.14
N VAL A 64 -9.04 3.21 2.85
CA VAL A 64 -8.01 3.89 2.05
C VAL A 64 -7.65 5.24 2.65
N GLU A 65 -8.64 6.10 2.96
CA GLU A 65 -8.38 7.42 3.56
C GLU A 65 -7.60 7.31 4.89
N GLN A 66 -7.95 6.33 5.71
CA GLN A 66 -7.27 6.06 6.97
C GLN A 66 -5.84 5.56 6.75
N LEU A 67 -5.63 4.67 5.77
CA LEU A 67 -4.30 4.19 5.40
C LEU A 67 -3.43 5.32 4.85
N GLU A 68 -3.96 6.17 4.00
CA GLU A 68 -3.25 7.36 3.50
C GLU A 68 -2.86 8.31 4.62
N THR A 69 -3.75 8.50 5.61
CA THR A 69 -3.48 9.33 6.80
C THR A 69 -2.36 8.72 7.66
N VAL A 70 -2.40 7.41 7.92
CA VAL A 70 -1.37 6.72 8.70
C VAL A 70 -0.03 6.74 7.98
N LEU A 71 -0.03 6.49 6.67
CA LEU A 71 1.17 6.60 5.85
C LEU A 71 1.70 8.04 5.88
N ALA A 72 0.84 9.05 5.76
CA ALA A 72 1.20 10.47 5.86
C ALA A 72 1.95 10.82 7.16
N GLN A 73 1.53 10.24 8.29
CA GLN A 73 2.15 10.45 9.60
C GLN A 73 3.43 9.64 9.83
N ALA A 74 3.65 8.57 9.07
CA ALA A 74 4.79 7.66 9.22
C ALA A 74 6.02 8.05 8.37
N ALA A 75 5.97 9.15 7.62
CA ALA A 75 7.13 9.77 6.94
C ALA A 75 7.60 11.00 7.71
#